data_AF-U2AT55-F1
#
_entry.id   AF-U2AT55-F1
#
_cell.length_a   1.000
_cell.length_b   1.000
_cell.length_c   1.000
_cell.angle_alpha   90.00
_cell.angle_beta   90.00
_cell.angle_gamma   90.00
#
_symmetry.space_group_name_H-M   'P 1'
#
loop_
_entity.id
_entity.type
_entity.pdbx_description
1 polymer ?
#
loop_
_entity_poly.entity_id
_entity_poly.type
_entity_poly.pdbx_seq_one_letter_code
_entity_poly.pdbx_strand_id
1 'polypeptide(L)'
;MNRININKIQEKDYLYNSCNLYYDKYFNSDDKGQLKFFEREIWMIGSEIIDNIKRKKIEKKNLTDTLSEELLKIIVEDRFGRGRESFVMLLHYFKNNSNIETCLATLLDDEQLYPFAIDELTILKNFNYVDKVQKILSKEKVPWRRKVAERYIKKYLDSVF
;
A
#
# COMPACT_ATOMS: atom_id res chain seq x y z
N MET A 1 -22.22 -6.08 0.17
CA MET A 1 -21.76 -6.63 1.46
C MET A 1 -20.39 -6.00 1.72
N ASN A 2 -20.18 -5.38 2.87
CA ASN A 2 -18.85 -4.85 3.23
C ASN A 2 -17.99 -6.00 3.73
N ARG A 3 -16.72 -6.06 3.33
CA ARG A 3 -15.76 -7.09 3.79
C ARG A 3 -15.31 -6.83 5.21
N ILE A 4 -15.32 -5.57 5.61
CA ILE A 4 -14.95 -5.12 6.95
C ILE A 4 -16.07 -4.29 7.60
N ASN A 5 -16.09 -4.31 8.92
CA ASN A 5 -16.77 -3.33 9.73
C ASN A 5 -15.82 -2.15 9.97
N ILE A 6 -16.15 -1.01 9.36
CA ILE A 6 -15.28 0.17 9.39
C ILE A 6 -15.06 0.70 10.82
N ASN A 7 -16.01 0.44 11.73
CA ASN A 7 -15.90 0.88 13.12
C ASN A 7 -14.90 0.05 13.93
N LYS A 8 -14.43 -1.08 13.37
CA LYS A 8 -13.51 -2.02 14.02
C LYS A 8 -12.08 -1.95 13.49
N ILE A 9 -11.79 -1.13 12.50
CA ILE A 9 -10.45 -1.08 11.87
C ILE A 9 -9.33 -0.64 12.83
N GLN A 10 -9.71 -0.10 13.99
CA GLN A 10 -8.79 0.31 15.05
C GLN A 10 -8.64 -0.77 16.13
N GLU A 11 -9.44 -1.85 16.07
CA GLU A 11 -9.27 -3.00 16.95
C GLU A 11 -8.00 -3.75 16.55
N LYS A 12 -7.18 -4.09 17.54
CA LYS A 12 -5.93 -4.83 17.33
C LYS A 12 -6.20 -6.15 16.58
N ASP A 13 -5.36 -6.45 15.61
CA ASP A 13 -5.41 -7.64 14.75
C ASP A 13 -6.68 -7.75 13.88
N TYR A 14 -7.59 -6.77 13.88
CA TYR A 14 -8.85 -6.88 13.15
C TYR A 14 -8.66 -6.95 11.63
N LEU A 15 -7.86 -6.05 11.06
CA LEU A 15 -7.65 -6.01 9.61
C LEU A 15 -6.78 -7.19 9.18
N TYR A 16 -5.75 -7.52 9.96
CA TYR A 16 -4.89 -8.66 9.68
C TYR A 16 -5.69 -9.98 9.71
N ASN A 17 -6.52 -10.18 10.73
CA ASN A 17 -7.39 -11.36 10.82
C ASN A 17 -8.44 -11.39 9.70
N SER A 18 -8.96 -10.23 9.28
CA SER A 18 -9.84 -10.15 8.12
C SER A 18 -9.12 -10.64 6.86
N CYS A 19 -7.88 -10.19 6.62
CA CYS A 19 -7.08 -10.65 5.48
C CYS A 19 -6.79 -12.16 5.54
N ASN A 20 -6.48 -12.69 6.73
CA ASN A 20 -6.30 -14.14 6.95
C ASN A 20 -7.55 -14.93 6.58
N LEU A 21 -8.73 -14.49 7.01
CA LEU A 21 -9.98 -15.17 6.69
C LEU A 21 -10.19 -15.29 5.17
N TYR A 22 -9.85 -14.25 4.39
CA TYR A 22 -9.95 -14.30 2.94
C TYR A 22 -8.83 -15.14 2.31
N TYR A 23 -7.62 -15.10 2.85
CA TYR A 23 -6.54 -15.98 2.43
C TYR A 23 -6.93 -17.45 2.64
N ASP A 24 -7.25 -17.86 3.86
CA ASP A 24 -7.56 -19.25 4.20
C ASP A 24 -8.76 -19.79 3.42
N LYS A 25 -9.75 -18.94 3.15
CA LYS A 25 -10.97 -19.32 2.43
C LYS A 25 -10.77 -19.50 0.92
N TYR A 26 -9.89 -18.69 0.31
CA TYR A 26 -9.82 -18.59 -1.15
C TYR A 26 -8.44 -18.91 -1.72
N PHE A 27 -7.44 -19.16 -0.88
CA PHE A 27 -6.15 -19.62 -1.33
C PHE A 27 -6.27 -20.99 -1.97
N ASN A 28 -5.75 -21.09 -3.19
CA ASN A 28 -5.59 -22.33 -3.91
C ASN A 28 -4.22 -22.29 -4.58
N SER A 29 -3.37 -23.28 -4.30
CA SER A 29 -2.03 -23.39 -4.89
C SER A 29 -2.06 -23.53 -6.40
N ASP A 30 -3.16 -24.06 -6.95
CA ASP A 30 -3.35 -24.28 -8.38
C ASP A 30 -3.93 -23.06 -9.11
N ASP A 31 -4.21 -21.96 -8.39
CA ASP A 31 -4.70 -20.71 -8.99
C ASP A 31 -3.59 -20.05 -9.83
N LYS A 32 -3.75 -20.16 -11.15
CA LYS A 32 -2.88 -19.56 -12.18
C LYS A 32 -3.39 -18.21 -12.69
N GLY A 33 -4.42 -17.63 -12.05
CA GLY A 33 -4.92 -16.31 -12.40
C GLY A 33 -3.84 -15.23 -12.26
N GLN A 34 -3.89 -14.22 -13.13
CA GLN A 34 -3.02 -13.03 -13.01
C GLN A 34 -3.25 -12.23 -11.71
N LEU A 35 -4.44 -12.39 -11.13
CA LEU A 35 -4.79 -11.95 -9.80
C LEU A 35 -5.55 -13.09 -9.15
N LYS A 36 -4.98 -13.68 -8.11
CA LYS A 36 -5.61 -14.80 -7.41
C LYS A 36 -6.85 -14.32 -6.67
N PHE A 37 -7.83 -15.19 -6.49
CA PHE A 37 -9.11 -14.78 -5.90
C PHE A 37 -8.92 -14.15 -4.51
N PHE A 38 -8.09 -14.75 -3.66
CA PHE A 38 -7.80 -14.21 -2.33
C PHE A 38 -7.12 -12.83 -2.39
N GLU A 39 -6.20 -12.62 -3.35
CA GLU A 39 -5.52 -11.32 -3.52
C GLU A 39 -6.54 -10.23 -3.83
N ARG A 40 -7.52 -10.52 -4.69
CA ARG A 40 -8.60 -9.59 -4.99
C ARG A 40 -9.43 -9.26 -3.74
N GLU A 41 -9.81 -10.26 -2.94
CA GLU A 41 -10.61 -10.01 -1.74
C GLU A 41 -9.85 -9.21 -0.68
N ILE A 42 -8.56 -9.51 -0.48
CA ILE A 42 -7.69 -8.74 0.40
C ILE A 42 -7.51 -7.31 -0.14
N TRP A 43 -7.28 -7.15 -1.44
CA TRP A 43 -7.16 -5.84 -2.07
C TRP A 43 -8.42 -4.99 -1.85
N MET A 44 -9.60 -5.60 -1.95
CA MET A 44 -10.88 -4.95 -1.72
C MET A 44 -11.04 -4.44 -0.29
N ILE A 45 -10.44 -5.08 0.72
CA ILE A 45 -10.43 -4.56 2.10
C ILE A 45 -9.75 -3.19 2.16
N GLY A 46 -8.52 -3.07 1.66
CA GLY A 46 -7.80 -1.80 1.64
C GLY A 46 -8.55 -0.73 0.82
N SER A 47 -9.15 -1.13 -0.31
CA SER A 47 -9.99 -0.25 -1.13
C SER A 47 -11.22 0.27 -0.38
N GLU A 48 -11.91 -0.59 0.38
CA GLU A 48 -13.03 -0.18 1.24
C GLU A 48 -12.59 0.86 2.29
N ILE A 49 -11.39 0.74 2.86
CA ILE A 49 -10.84 1.76 3.78
C ILE A 49 -10.61 3.08 3.06
N ILE A 50 -9.94 3.06 1.89
CA ILE A 50 -9.70 4.26 1.06
C ILE A 50 -11.02 4.98 0.76
N ASP A 51 -12.04 4.24 0.34
CA ASP A 51 -13.36 4.79 0.02
C ASP A 51 -14.04 5.41 1.25
N ASN A 52 -13.92 4.78 2.42
CA ASN A 52 -14.48 5.34 3.66
C ASN A 52 -13.74 6.60 4.12
N ILE A 53 -12.43 6.70 3.93
CA ILE A 53 -11.66 7.94 4.17
C ILE A 53 -12.12 9.04 3.20
N LYS A 54 -12.19 8.74 1.88
CA LYS A 54 -12.63 9.71 0.86
C LYS A 54 -14.05 10.23 1.10
N ARG A 55 -14.95 9.35 1.56
CA ARG A 55 -16.34 9.69 1.92
C ARG A 55 -16.45 10.37 3.30
N LYS A 56 -15.33 10.68 3.97
CA LYS A 56 -15.27 11.28 5.31
C LYS A 56 -16.03 10.48 6.37
N LYS A 57 -16.16 9.17 6.18
CA LYS A 57 -16.73 8.24 7.17
C LYS A 57 -15.70 7.84 8.23
N ILE A 58 -14.42 7.94 7.87
CA ILE A 58 -13.29 7.90 8.81
C ILE A 58 -12.82 9.34 8.97
N GLU A 59 -12.93 9.88 10.18
CA GLU A 59 -12.34 11.18 10.50
C GLU A 59 -10.83 11.06 10.67
N LYS A 60 -10.09 12.15 10.49
CA LYS A 60 -8.62 12.15 10.69
C LYS A 60 -8.21 11.65 12.08
N LYS A 61 -9.02 11.91 13.11
CA LYS A 61 -8.79 11.42 14.49
C LYS A 61 -8.81 9.88 14.58
N ASN A 62 -9.40 9.21 13.60
CA ASN A 62 -9.48 7.76 13.54
C ASN A 62 -8.27 7.13 12.80
N LEU A 63 -7.37 7.93 12.23
CA LEU A 63 -6.09 7.48 11.69
C LEU A 63 -5.08 7.35 12.83
N THR A 64 -5.20 6.25 13.58
CA THR A 64 -4.44 6.00 14.80
C THR A 64 -3.16 5.20 14.53
N ASP A 65 -2.26 5.18 15.51
CA ASP A 65 -1.06 4.34 15.47
C ASP A 65 -1.43 2.86 15.31
N THR A 66 -2.45 2.38 16.01
CA THR A 66 -2.96 1.00 15.88
C THR A 66 -3.38 0.67 14.45
N LEU A 67 -4.08 1.58 13.76
CA LEU A 67 -4.43 1.36 12.37
C LEU A 67 -3.17 1.31 11.50
N SER A 68 -2.20 2.20 11.73
CA SER A 68 -0.93 2.16 10.99
C SER A 68 -0.15 0.86 11.21
N GLU A 69 -0.14 0.32 12.43
CA GLU A 69 0.50 -0.96 12.76
C GLU A 69 -0.18 -2.13 12.04
N GLU A 70 -1.52 -2.15 12.00
CA GLU A 70 -2.28 -3.14 11.25
C GLU A 70 -1.94 -3.10 9.75
N LEU A 71 -1.87 -1.90 9.15
CA LEU A 71 -1.50 -1.75 7.75
C LEU A 71 -0.09 -2.28 7.48
N LEU A 72 0.88 -1.90 8.31
CA LEU A 72 2.26 -2.35 8.18
C LEU A 72 2.37 -3.88 8.28
N LYS A 73 1.65 -4.50 9.23
CA LYS A 73 1.61 -5.96 9.40
C LYS A 73 1.09 -6.69 8.16
N ILE A 74 0.10 -6.11 7.46
CA ILE A 74 -0.45 -6.67 6.21
C ILE A 74 0.52 -6.48 5.05
N ILE A 75 1.18 -5.33 4.96
CA ILE A 75 2.09 -4.99 3.85
C ILE A 75 3.33 -5.89 3.83
N VAL A 76 3.86 -6.28 4.99
CA VAL A 76 5.03 -7.17 5.06
C VAL A 76 4.70 -8.66 4.89
N GLU A 77 3.42 -9.01 4.78
CA GLU A 77 2.96 -10.41 4.69
C GLU A 77 2.91 -10.88 3.24
N ASP A 78 4.04 -11.38 2.73
CA ASP A 78 4.22 -11.74 1.31
C ASP A 78 3.17 -12.72 0.77
N ARG A 79 2.61 -13.62 1.60
CA ARG A 79 1.58 -14.56 1.15
C ARG A 79 0.28 -13.87 0.70
N PHE A 80 0.05 -12.62 1.09
CA PHE A 80 -1.08 -11.81 0.61
C PHE A 80 -0.87 -11.24 -0.80
N GLY A 81 0.34 -11.35 -1.36
CA GLY A 81 0.64 -11.06 -2.76
C GLY A 81 0.16 -9.67 -3.18
N ARG A 82 -0.61 -9.60 -4.28
CA ARG A 82 -1.20 -8.37 -4.82
C ARG A 82 -2.31 -7.75 -3.97
N GLY A 83 -2.82 -8.49 -2.98
CA GLY A 83 -3.75 -7.97 -1.98
C GLY A 83 -3.18 -6.78 -1.21
N ARG A 84 -1.86 -6.74 -1.04
CA ARG A 84 -1.13 -5.71 -0.28
C ARG A 84 -1.15 -4.33 -0.93
N GLU A 85 -1.33 -4.25 -2.26
CA GLU A 85 -1.20 -3.00 -3.04
C GLU A 85 -2.09 -1.88 -2.47
N SER A 86 -3.36 -2.17 -2.15
CA SER A 86 -4.29 -1.17 -1.63
C SER A 86 -3.98 -0.69 -0.21
N PHE A 87 -3.24 -1.47 0.58
CA PHE A 87 -2.79 -1.08 1.91
C PHE A 87 -1.60 -0.12 1.84
N VAL A 88 -0.69 -0.31 0.88
CA VAL A 88 0.40 0.65 0.62
C VAL A 88 -0.17 2.02 0.31
N MET A 89 -1.24 2.10 -0.48
CA MET A 89 -1.92 3.35 -0.87
C MET A 89 -2.57 4.13 0.30
N LEU A 90 -2.53 3.61 1.52
CA LEU A 90 -3.02 4.27 2.74
C LEU A 90 -1.90 4.93 3.55
N LEU A 91 -0.64 4.64 3.25
CA LEU A 91 0.48 5.01 4.10
C LEU A 91 0.69 6.53 4.22
N HIS A 92 0.38 7.32 3.18
CA HIS A 92 0.49 8.78 3.22
C HIS A 92 -0.40 9.44 4.28
N TYR A 93 -1.46 8.77 4.73
CA TYR A 93 -2.31 9.26 5.82
C TYR A 93 -1.59 9.26 7.18
N PHE A 94 -0.48 8.53 7.31
CA PHE A 94 0.29 8.33 8.55
C PHE A 94 1.67 8.98 8.50
N LYS A 95 1.81 10.10 7.78
CA LYS A 95 3.09 10.78 7.52
C LYS A 95 4.00 11.10 8.72
N ASN A 96 3.46 11.11 9.95
CA ASN A 96 4.21 11.40 11.17
C ASN A 96 4.81 10.15 11.83
N ASN A 97 4.55 8.95 11.29
CA ASN A 97 5.06 7.69 11.82
C ASN A 97 6.34 7.29 11.05
N SER A 98 7.47 7.18 11.77
CA SER A 98 8.79 6.83 11.19
C SER A 98 8.84 5.44 10.58
N ASN A 99 8.00 4.51 11.03
CA ASN A 99 7.90 3.17 10.45
C ASN A 99 7.34 3.21 9.03
N ILE A 100 6.57 4.25 8.67
CA ILE A 100 6.01 4.42 7.32
C ILE A 100 7.12 4.68 6.31
N GLU A 101 8.03 5.60 6.60
CA GLU A 101 9.18 5.85 5.72
C GLU A 101 10.05 4.60 5.58
N THR A 102 10.34 3.92 6.69
CA THR A 102 11.12 2.68 6.70
C THR A 102 10.47 1.59 5.83
N CYS A 103 9.15 1.43 5.95
CA CYS A 103 8.38 0.52 5.12
C CYS A 103 8.47 0.90 3.64
N LEU A 104 8.18 2.15 3.28
CA LEU A 104 8.22 2.62 1.90
C LEU A 104 9.60 2.46 1.26
N ALA A 105 10.68 2.74 2.00
CA ALA A 105 12.04 2.56 1.53
C ALA A 105 12.37 1.09 1.22
N THR A 106 11.88 0.18 2.06
CA THR A 106 12.03 -1.27 1.90
C THR A 106 11.25 -1.77 0.69
N LEU A 107 10.02 -1.29 0.49
CA LEU A 107 9.17 -1.65 -0.65
C LEU A 107 9.74 -1.23 -2.01
N LEU A 108 10.73 -0.34 -2.06
CA LEU A 108 11.42 -0.02 -3.32
C LEU A 108 12.20 -1.21 -3.91
N ASP A 109 12.45 -2.26 -3.12
CA ASP A 109 13.06 -3.51 -3.59
C ASP A 109 12.03 -4.62 -3.89
N ASP A 110 10.74 -4.39 -3.62
CA ASP A 110 9.65 -5.33 -3.90
C ASP A 110 9.15 -5.13 -5.35
N GLU A 111 9.39 -6.09 -6.24
CA GLU A 111 9.02 -6.02 -7.67
C GLU A 111 7.54 -5.75 -7.95
N GLN A 112 6.68 -6.06 -6.98
CA GLN A 112 5.24 -5.90 -7.07
C GLN A 112 4.81 -4.55 -6.48
N LEU A 113 5.36 -4.16 -5.32
CA LEU A 113 4.89 -3.04 -4.52
C LEU A 113 5.66 -1.74 -4.74
N TYR A 114 6.86 -1.78 -5.32
CA TYR A 114 7.66 -0.57 -5.52
C TYR A 114 6.91 0.57 -6.24
N PRO A 115 6.03 0.35 -7.25
CA PRO A 115 5.34 1.46 -7.91
C PRO A 115 4.42 2.21 -6.94
N PHE A 116 3.75 1.47 -6.05
CA PHE A 116 2.88 2.04 -5.04
C PHE A 116 3.70 2.78 -3.98
N ALA A 117 4.85 2.23 -3.58
CA ALA A 117 5.75 2.89 -2.66
C ALA A 117 6.28 4.24 -3.22
N ILE A 118 6.67 4.27 -4.50
CA ILE A 118 7.09 5.52 -5.17
C ILE A 118 5.96 6.55 -5.17
N ASP A 119 4.72 6.12 -5.42
CA ASP A 119 3.59 7.05 -5.43
C ASP A 119 3.34 7.66 -4.05
N GLU A 120 3.37 6.84 -3.00
CA GLU A 120 3.22 7.30 -1.62
C GLU A 120 4.38 8.24 -1.20
N LEU A 121 5.62 7.91 -1.54
CA LEU A 121 6.77 8.80 -1.34
C LEU A 121 6.59 10.13 -2.08
N THR A 122 6.00 10.12 -3.28
CA THR A 122 5.67 11.33 -4.05
C THR A 122 4.65 12.20 -3.31
N ILE A 123 3.56 11.58 -2.81
CA ILE A 123 2.50 12.27 -2.05
C ILE A 123 3.07 12.90 -0.77
N LEU A 124 3.94 12.16 -0.08
CA LEU A 124 4.63 12.61 1.12
C LEU A 124 5.73 13.65 0.85
N LYS A 125 6.06 13.91 -0.43
CA LYS A 125 7.18 14.75 -0.86
C LYS A 125 8.53 14.28 -0.27
N ASN A 126 8.68 12.98 -0.02
CA ASN A 126 9.94 12.41 0.42
C ASN A 126 10.78 12.03 -0.81
N PHE A 127 11.66 12.95 -1.21
CA PHE A 127 12.51 12.81 -2.39
C PHE A 127 13.92 12.26 -2.09
N ASN A 128 14.14 11.69 -0.91
CA ASN A 128 15.44 11.17 -0.51
C ASN A 128 15.89 9.93 -1.32
N TYR A 129 15.00 9.35 -2.13
CA TYR A 129 15.22 8.09 -2.84
C TYR A 129 15.38 8.27 -4.36
N VAL A 130 15.64 9.49 -4.85
CA VAL A 130 15.79 9.79 -6.29
C VAL A 130 16.76 8.86 -6.99
N ASP A 131 17.94 8.63 -6.43
CA ASP A 131 18.95 7.73 -7.03
C ASP A 131 18.44 6.29 -7.19
N LYS A 132 17.67 5.81 -6.20
CA LYS A 132 17.07 4.47 -6.25
C LYS A 132 15.94 4.42 -7.28
N VAL A 133 15.08 5.44 -7.32
CA VAL A 133 13.98 5.54 -8.29
C VAL A 133 14.49 5.67 -9.73
N GLN A 134 15.60 6.38 -9.97
CA GLN A 134 16.25 6.45 -11.28
C GLN A 134 16.76 5.08 -11.73
N LYS A 135 17.37 4.30 -10.81
CA LYS A 135 17.81 2.92 -11.10
C LYS A 135 16.64 1.97 -11.40
N ILE A 136 15.50 2.16 -10.74
CA ILE A 136 14.27 1.42 -11.05
C ILE A 136 13.78 1.79 -12.47
N LEU A 137 13.68 3.09 -12.77
CA LEU A 137 13.20 3.58 -14.07
C LEU A 137 14.04 3.11 -15.26
N SER A 138 15.36 2.99 -15.08
CA SER A 138 16.26 2.53 -16.16
C SER A 138 16.04 1.06 -16.54
N LYS A 139 15.49 0.25 -15.64
CA LYS A 139 15.21 -1.17 -15.85
C LYS A 139 13.74 -1.46 -16.18
N GLU A 140 12.82 -0.60 -15.72
CA GLU A 140 11.39 -0.84 -15.82
C GLU A 140 10.86 -0.70 -17.25
N LYS A 141 10.09 -1.69 -17.70
CA LYS A 141 9.53 -1.80 -19.06
C LYS A 141 8.02 -1.57 -19.11
N VAL A 142 7.31 -1.76 -18.00
CA VAL A 142 5.87 -1.60 -17.87
C VAL A 142 5.51 -0.11 -17.88
N PRO A 143 4.76 0.38 -18.90
CA PRO A 143 4.57 1.81 -19.12
C PRO A 143 3.97 2.58 -17.94
N TRP A 144 3.01 2.00 -17.22
CA TRP A 144 2.39 2.69 -16.11
C TRP A 144 3.33 2.83 -14.90
N ARG A 145 4.18 1.82 -14.63
CA ARG A 145 5.17 1.87 -13.55
C ARG A 145 6.26 2.89 -13.85
N ARG A 146 6.71 2.95 -15.11
CA ARG A 146 7.62 3.99 -15.60
C ARG A 146 7.07 5.39 -15.34
N LYS A 147 5.80 5.65 -15.69
CA LYS A 147 5.15 6.95 -15.46
C LYS A 147 5.13 7.36 -13.98
N VAL A 148 5.00 6.41 -13.06
CA VAL A 148 5.05 6.70 -11.61
C VAL A 148 6.46 7.15 -11.20
N ALA A 149 7.49 6.44 -11.63
CA ALA A 149 8.88 6.83 -11.37
C ALA A 149 9.28 8.16 -12.02
N GLU A 150 8.87 8.38 -13.28
CA GLU A 150 9.07 9.64 -14.01
C GLU A 150 8.40 10.82 -13.27
N ARG A 151 7.18 10.63 -12.76
CA ARG A 151 6.47 11.64 -11.96
C ARG A 151 7.22 11.98 -10.68
N TYR A 152 7.74 10.99 -9.96
CA TYR A 152 8.52 11.21 -8.74
C TYR A 152 9.77 12.05 -9.02
N ILE A 153 10.55 11.67 -10.05
CA ILE A 153 11.76 12.40 -10.45
C ILE A 153 11.43 13.84 -10.88
N LYS A 154 10.37 14.01 -11.67
CA LYS A 154 9.92 15.35 -12.06
C LYS A 154 9.58 16.21 -10.84
N LYS A 155 8.81 15.67 -9.89
CA LYS A 155 8.42 16.38 -8.66
C LYS A 155 9.61 16.75 -7.78
N TYR A 156 10.65 15.90 -7.75
CA TYR A 156 11.92 16.23 -7.10
C TYR A 156 12.59 17.43 -7.77
N LEU A 157 12.74 17.40 -9.10
CA LEU A 157 13.34 18.52 -9.85
C LEU A 157 12.57 19.83 -9.62
N ASP A 158 11.25 19.79 -9.69
CA ASP A 158 10.36 20.93 -9.40
C ASP A 158 10.46 21.43 -7.94
N SER A 159 11.07 20.67 -7.02
CA SER A 159 11.23 21.04 -5.60
C SER A 159 12.60 21.62 -5.26
N VAL A 160 13.58 21.43 -6.15
CA VAL A 160 14.98 21.87 -5.97
C VAL A 160 15.27 23.15 -6.76
N PHE A 161 14.53 23.38 -7.85
CA PHE A 161 14.63 24.56 -8.71
C PHE A 161 13.37 25.42 -8.62
#